data_AF-A0A2K8LV39-F1
#
_entry.id   AF-A0A2K8LV39-F1
#
_cell.length_a   1.000
_cell.length_b   1.000
_cell.length_c   1.000
_cell.angle_alpha   90.00
_cell.angle_beta   90.00
_cell.angle_gamma   90.00
#
_symmetry.space_group_name_H-M   'P 1'
#
loop_
_entity.id
_entity.type
_entity.pdbx_description
1 polymer ?
#
loop_
_entity_poly.entity_id
_entity_poly.type
_entity_poly.pdbx_seq_one_letter_code
_entity_poly.pdbx_strand_id
1 'polypeptide(L)'
;MADSEWTIERAQDFDSLRGRRIESWAGVEMAVREHGPDGGPQFTDPAVPCLQLWGMQAYLDDGRALMVGTYQDDDGFGLWPHRRPDPRLEDRQRWDGIYRWSALGELPTGPVEDVVVFAEEDVLAEVDLRVGGQPLHLVAGELEECGPRLSFVRLDESVLVFTDPAAAERVNWSTPRRPRVRIDPWPRTSFR
;
A
#
# COMPACT_ATOMS: atom_id res chain seq x y z
N MET A 1 18.10 -13.47 9.46
CA MET A 1 16.89 -14.26 9.75
C MET A 1 16.46 -14.83 8.41
N ALA A 2 16.06 -16.09 8.36
CA ALA A 2 15.59 -16.67 7.09
C ALA A 2 14.20 -16.11 6.85
N ASP A 3 13.99 -15.42 5.74
CA ASP A 3 12.67 -14.93 5.35
C ASP A 3 11.70 -16.11 5.31
N SER A 4 10.52 -15.97 5.91
CA SER A 4 9.54 -17.05 5.90
C SER A 4 9.13 -17.36 4.44
N GLU A 5 8.83 -18.63 4.15
CA GLU A 5 8.35 -19.06 2.82
C GLU A 5 7.14 -18.23 2.36
N TRP A 6 6.34 -17.79 3.32
CA TRP A 6 5.17 -16.97 3.12
C TRP A 6 5.49 -15.52 2.75
N THR A 7 6.45 -14.89 3.41
CA THR A 7 6.94 -13.54 3.08
C THR A 7 7.53 -13.51 1.66
N ILE A 8 8.21 -14.58 1.24
CA ILE A 8 8.74 -14.75 -0.12
C ILE A 8 7.61 -14.89 -1.15
N GLU A 9 6.61 -15.75 -0.89
CA GLU A 9 5.47 -15.93 -1.80
C GLU A 9 4.74 -14.60 -2.04
N ARG A 10 4.52 -13.82 -0.99
CA ARG A 10 3.89 -12.49 -1.09
C ARG A 10 4.78 -11.48 -1.82
N ALA A 11 6.10 -11.53 -1.62
CA ALA A 11 7.02 -10.71 -2.39
C ALA A 11 7.00 -11.08 -3.89
N GLN A 12 6.83 -12.36 -4.24
CA GLN A 12 6.65 -12.81 -5.62
C GLN A 12 5.33 -12.31 -6.23
N ASP A 13 4.27 -12.19 -5.44
CA ASP A 13 3.00 -11.61 -5.89
C ASP A 13 3.16 -10.15 -6.29
N PHE A 14 3.89 -9.35 -5.49
CA PHE A 14 4.26 -7.99 -5.87
C PHE A 14 5.18 -7.96 -7.09
N ASP A 15 6.23 -8.78 -7.13
CA ASP A 15 7.17 -8.81 -8.25
C ASP A 15 6.52 -9.30 -9.56
N SER A 16 5.38 -9.98 -9.49
CA SER A 16 4.58 -10.34 -10.68
C SER A 16 4.06 -9.12 -11.46
N LEU A 17 4.08 -7.93 -10.86
CA LEU A 17 3.83 -6.66 -11.56
C LEU A 17 4.98 -6.26 -12.48
N ARG A 18 6.22 -6.70 -12.21
CA ARG A 18 7.39 -6.29 -12.99
C ARG A 18 7.22 -6.65 -14.45
N GLY A 19 7.45 -5.66 -15.33
CA GLY A 19 7.29 -5.80 -16.77
C GLY A 19 5.84 -5.80 -17.25
N ARG A 20 4.85 -5.71 -16.35
CA ARG A 20 3.44 -5.52 -16.70
C ARG A 20 3.14 -4.04 -16.91
N ARG A 21 1.99 -3.74 -17.51
CA ARG A 21 1.50 -2.38 -17.66
C ARG A 21 0.26 -2.17 -16.80
N ILE A 22 0.30 -1.14 -15.97
CA ILE A 22 -0.84 -0.68 -15.19
C ILE A 22 -1.59 0.37 -16.02
N GLU A 23 -2.89 0.14 -16.21
CA GLU A 23 -3.77 1.03 -16.98
C GLU A 23 -4.53 2.02 -16.09
N SER A 24 -4.95 1.56 -14.91
CA SER A 24 -5.68 2.38 -13.95
C SER A 24 -5.59 1.83 -12.54
N TRP A 25 -5.98 2.66 -11.59
CA TRP A 25 -6.06 2.34 -10.18
C TRP A 25 -7.44 2.67 -9.65
N ALA A 26 -7.93 1.82 -8.76
CA ALA A 26 -9.07 2.15 -7.91
C ALA A 26 -8.81 1.65 -6.50
N GLY A 27 -9.49 2.21 -5.52
CA GLY A 27 -9.36 1.77 -4.14
C GLY A 27 -10.50 2.22 -3.27
N VAL A 28 -10.43 1.82 -2.02
CA VAL A 28 -11.29 2.32 -0.96
C VAL A 28 -10.42 3.22 -0.10
N GLU A 29 -10.65 4.52 -0.21
CA GLU A 29 -10.04 5.49 0.71
C GLU A 29 -10.68 5.34 2.08
N MET A 30 -9.86 5.47 3.13
CA MET A 30 -10.30 5.64 4.50
C MET A 30 -10.01 7.08 4.92
N ALA A 31 -11.00 7.73 5.51
CA ALA A 31 -10.91 9.13 5.91
C ALA A 31 -9.74 9.34 6.85
N VAL A 32 -8.97 10.42 6.63
CA VAL A 32 -7.89 10.82 7.54
C VAL A 32 -8.45 11.43 8.83
N ARG A 33 -9.73 11.81 8.84
CA ARG A 33 -10.51 12.18 10.04
C ARG A 33 -11.94 11.70 9.92
N GLU A 34 -12.48 11.20 11.01
CA GLU A 34 -13.89 10.80 11.07
C GLU A 34 -14.81 12.03 10.98
N HIS A 35 -14.39 13.15 11.59
CA HIS A 35 -15.15 14.40 11.64
C HIS A 35 -14.30 15.59 11.20
N GLY A 36 -14.39 15.94 9.92
CA GLY A 36 -13.78 17.12 9.33
C GLY A 36 -14.52 18.43 9.65
N PRO A 37 -14.06 19.56 9.06
CA PRO A 37 -14.64 20.89 9.30
C PRO A 37 -16.14 21.01 8.99
N ASP A 38 -16.63 20.22 8.02
CA ASP A 38 -18.04 20.20 7.61
C ASP A 38 -18.89 19.20 8.42
N GLY A 39 -18.30 18.57 9.45
CA GLY A 39 -18.97 17.61 10.33
C GLY A 39 -19.07 16.17 9.79
N GLY A 40 -18.58 15.93 8.57
CA GLY A 40 -18.46 14.61 7.95
C GLY A 40 -17.02 14.16 7.75
N PRO A 41 -16.79 12.93 7.25
CA PRO A 41 -15.46 12.36 7.06
C PRO A 41 -14.60 13.21 6.12
N GLN A 42 -13.35 13.46 6.51
CA GLN A 42 -12.37 14.16 5.71
C GLN A 42 -11.38 13.16 5.11
N PHE A 43 -11.32 13.09 3.79
CA PHE A 43 -10.44 12.15 3.08
C PHE A 43 -9.10 12.74 2.65
N THR A 44 -9.01 14.07 2.61
CA THR A 44 -7.81 14.79 2.18
C THR A 44 -7.44 15.87 3.19
N ASP A 45 -6.17 15.92 3.56
CA ASP A 45 -5.59 17.00 4.36
C ASP A 45 -4.27 17.45 3.69
N PRO A 46 -4.07 18.75 3.39
CA PRO A 46 -2.83 19.23 2.78
C PRO A 46 -1.55 18.90 3.56
N ALA A 47 -1.66 18.62 4.87
CA ALA A 47 -0.53 18.21 5.70
C ALA A 47 -0.23 16.70 5.61
N VAL A 48 -1.08 15.90 4.97
CA VAL A 48 -0.93 14.45 4.81
C VAL A 48 -0.41 14.17 3.39
N PRO A 49 0.85 13.73 3.22
CA PRO A 49 1.48 13.59 1.91
C PRO A 49 1.27 12.20 1.27
N CYS A 50 0.21 11.51 1.65
CA CYS A 50 -0.15 10.19 1.13
C CYS A 50 -1.68 10.02 1.06
N LEU A 51 -2.10 8.99 0.33
CA LEU A 51 -3.45 8.46 0.45
C LEU A 51 -3.48 7.42 1.58
N GLN A 52 -4.58 7.39 2.33
CA GLN A 52 -4.88 6.31 3.26
C GLN A 52 -5.96 5.43 2.66
N LEU A 53 -5.63 4.16 2.39
CA LEU A 53 -6.52 3.23 1.72
C LEU A 53 -6.76 2.00 2.61
N TRP A 54 -8.00 1.55 2.69
CA TRP A 54 -8.30 0.21 3.19
C TRP A 54 -7.75 -0.87 2.23
N GLY A 55 -7.78 -0.56 0.93
CA GLY A 55 -7.17 -1.39 -0.10
C GLY A 55 -7.28 -0.75 -1.48
N MET A 56 -6.46 -1.23 -2.41
CA MET A 56 -6.36 -0.72 -3.78
C MET A 56 -6.22 -1.84 -4.80
N GLN A 57 -6.57 -1.58 -6.06
CA GLN A 57 -6.41 -2.47 -7.20
C GLN A 57 -5.62 -1.78 -8.31
N ALA A 58 -4.57 -2.45 -8.77
CA ALA A 58 -3.87 -2.14 -10.02
C ALA A 58 -4.54 -2.91 -11.16
N TYR A 59 -5.23 -2.24 -12.08
CA TYR A 59 -5.78 -2.88 -13.27
C TYR A 59 -4.71 -2.95 -14.37
N LEU A 60 -4.49 -4.15 -14.89
CA LEU A 60 -3.45 -4.44 -15.86
C LEU A 60 -4.00 -4.50 -17.29
N ASP A 61 -3.10 -4.32 -18.25
CA ASP A 61 -3.38 -4.35 -19.70
C ASP A 61 -3.95 -5.66 -20.26
N ASP A 62 -3.89 -6.75 -19.51
CA ASP A 62 -4.46 -8.05 -19.89
C ASP A 62 -5.77 -8.36 -19.18
N GLY A 63 -6.41 -7.35 -18.57
CA GLY A 63 -7.69 -7.46 -17.88
C GLY A 63 -7.59 -8.11 -16.50
N ARG A 64 -6.40 -8.47 -16.02
CA ARG A 64 -6.18 -8.88 -14.62
C ARG A 64 -6.07 -7.67 -13.70
N ALA A 65 -6.23 -7.91 -12.41
CA ALA A 65 -5.93 -6.94 -11.37
C ALA A 65 -5.07 -7.56 -10.28
N LEU A 66 -4.19 -6.76 -9.67
CA LEU A 66 -3.58 -7.08 -8.38
C LEU A 66 -4.22 -6.18 -7.33
N MET A 67 -4.85 -6.79 -6.32
CA MET A 67 -5.33 -6.07 -5.15
C MET A 67 -4.22 -6.00 -4.11
N VAL A 68 -4.12 -4.87 -3.41
CA VAL A 68 -3.23 -4.67 -2.26
C VAL A 68 -4.08 -4.18 -1.10
N GLY A 69 -4.00 -4.89 0.02
CA GLY A 69 -4.55 -4.47 1.30
C GLY A 69 -3.54 -4.76 2.41
N THR A 70 -4.04 -4.94 3.63
CA THR A 70 -3.26 -5.43 4.76
C THR A 70 -3.81 -6.75 5.28
N TYR A 71 -3.00 -7.46 6.05
CA TYR A 71 -3.42 -8.59 6.87
C TYR A 71 -2.85 -8.39 8.28
N GLN A 72 -3.50 -8.98 9.27
CA GLN A 72 -3.02 -9.00 10.65
C GLN A 72 -2.32 -10.33 10.95
N ASP A 73 -1.14 -10.29 11.57
CA ASP A 73 -0.54 -11.43 12.26
C ASP A 73 -0.61 -11.28 13.79
N ASP A 74 0.23 -12.00 14.52
CA ASP A 74 0.24 -11.96 15.99
C ASP A 74 0.79 -10.63 16.55
N ASP A 75 1.60 -9.89 15.77
CA ASP A 75 2.39 -8.74 16.24
C ASP A 75 2.05 -7.42 15.53
N GLY A 76 1.36 -7.44 14.38
CA GLY A 76 0.95 -6.23 13.65
C GLY A 76 0.30 -6.51 12.30
N PHE A 77 0.37 -5.52 11.40
CA PHE A 77 -0.15 -5.63 10.05
C PHE A 77 0.94 -5.57 8.98
N GLY A 78 0.78 -6.40 7.95
CA GLY A 78 1.63 -6.43 6.77
C GLY A 78 0.85 -6.16 5.49
N LEU A 79 1.54 -5.70 4.45
CA LEU A 79 1.00 -5.56 3.11
C LEU A 79 0.64 -6.93 2.54
N TRP A 80 -0.56 -7.01 1.97
CA TRP A 80 -1.12 -8.22 1.42
C TRP A 80 -1.51 -8.06 -0.04
N PRO A 81 -0.73 -8.61 -0.99
CA PRO A 81 -1.15 -8.70 -2.37
C PRO A 81 -2.12 -9.87 -2.58
N HIS A 82 -3.21 -9.63 -3.30
CA HIS A 82 -4.09 -10.67 -3.83
C HIS A 82 -4.09 -10.64 -5.36
N ARG A 83 -3.79 -11.80 -5.97
CA ARG A 83 -3.90 -11.99 -7.44
C ARG A 83 -5.34 -12.00 -7.96
N ARG A 84 -6.33 -11.98 -7.07
CA ARG A 84 -7.75 -11.94 -7.42
C ARG A 84 -8.31 -10.60 -6.97
N PRO A 85 -9.16 -9.95 -7.78
CA PRO A 85 -9.90 -8.79 -7.32
C PRO A 85 -10.78 -9.19 -6.12
N ASP A 86 -10.84 -8.30 -5.13
CA ASP A 86 -11.81 -8.43 -4.04
C ASP A 86 -13.17 -7.92 -4.55
N PRO A 87 -14.23 -8.75 -4.59
CA PRO A 87 -15.55 -8.31 -5.04
C PRO A 87 -16.11 -7.15 -4.22
N ARG A 88 -15.67 -6.95 -2.96
CA ARG A 88 -16.07 -5.81 -2.14
C ARG A 88 -15.61 -4.48 -2.74
N LEU A 89 -14.42 -4.46 -3.35
CA LEU A 89 -13.86 -3.27 -4.02
C LEU A 89 -14.63 -2.90 -5.30
N GLU A 90 -15.35 -3.85 -5.90
CA GLU A 90 -16.19 -3.60 -7.08
C GLU A 90 -17.56 -3.02 -6.72
N ASP A 91 -18.07 -3.33 -5.51
CA ASP A 91 -19.33 -2.78 -5.01
C ASP A 91 -19.14 -1.35 -4.48
N ARG A 92 -19.16 -0.39 -5.40
CA ARG A 92 -18.94 1.03 -5.10
C ARG A 92 -19.95 1.63 -4.11
N GLN A 93 -21.16 1.06 -4.03
CA GLN A 93 -22.24 1.58 -3.19
C GLN A 93 -22.18 1.07 -1.75
N ARG A 94 -21.36 0.04 -1.51
CA ARG A 94 -21.17 -0.56 -0.18
C ARG A 94 -20.41 0.34 0.79
N TRP A 95 -19.57 1.23 0.28
CA TRP A 95 -18.65 2.02 1.09
C TRP A 95 -19.34 3.29 1.60
N ASP A 96 -19.48 3.38 2.92
CA ASP A 96 -20.08 4.48 3.65
C ASP A 96 -19.27 4.85 4.90
N GLY A 97 -19.73 5.87 5.64
CA GLY A 97 -19.03 6.38 6.80
C GLY A 97 -17.65 6.92 6.44
N ILE A 98 -16.61 6.44 7.13
CA ILE A 98 -15.22 6.85 6.88
C ILE A 98 -14.60 6.19 5.63
N TYR A 99 -15.34 5.35 4.91
CA TYR A 99 -14.84 4.70 3.71
C TYR A 99 -15.52 5.24 2.45
N ARG A 100 -14.75 5.38 1.37
CA ARG A 100 -15.32 5.68 0.05
C ARG A 100 -14.56 4.97 -1.06
N TRP A 101 -15.29 4.49 -2.06
CA TRP A 101 -14.67 4.04 -3.30
C TRP A 101 -14.16 5.24 -4.10
N SER A 102 -12.97 5.11 -4.69
CA SER A 102 -12.35 6.17 -5.48
C SER A 102 -11.56 5.62 -6.66
N ALA A 103 -11.62 6.36 -7.77
CA ALA A 103 -10.68 6.17 -8.88
C ALA A 103 -9.42 6.97 -8.54
N LEU A 104 -8.28 6.30 -8.48
CA LEU A 104 -7.03 6.89 -7.98
C LEU A 104 -6.19 7.43 -9.16
N GLY A 105 -6.75 8.41 -9.86
CA GLY A 105 -6.16 8.99 -11.08
C GLY A 105 -4.85 9.75 -10.87
N GLU A 106 -4.53 10.08 -9.62
CA GLU A 106 -3.28 10.69 -9.17
C GLU A 106 -2.10 9.70 -9.14
N LEU A 107 -2.37 8.39 -9.16
CA LEU A 107 -1.34 7.37 -9.10
C LEU A 107 -0.72 7.12 -10.49
N PRO A 108 0.59 6.81 -10.55
CA PRO A 108 1.28 6.66 -11.83
C PRO A 108 0.80 5.42 -12.60
N THR A 109 0.65 5.56 -13.92
CA THR A 109 0.26 4.47 -14.83
C THR A 109 1.33 4.23 -15.89
N GLY A 110 1.34 3.05 -16.51
CA GLY A 110 2.35 2.67 -17.48
C GLY A 110 3.09 1.37 -17.13
N PRO A 111 4.24 1.11 -17.77
CA PRO A 111 5.02 -0.09 -17.50
C PRO A 111 5.59 -0.06 -16.07
N VAL A 112 5.52 -1.19 -15.37
CA VAL A 112 6.17 -1.36 -14.06
C VAL A 112 7.61 -1.78 -14.33
N GLU A 113 8.54 -0.88 -14.08
CA GLU A 113 9.95 -1.11 -14.39
C GLU A 113 10.72 -1.69 -13.20
N ASP A 114 10.29 -1.38 -11.98
CA ASP A 114 10.91 -1.89 -10.77
C ASP A 114 9.89 -2.17 -9.67
N VAL A 115 10.21 -3.19 -8.87
CA VAL A 115 9.48 -3.62 -7.68
C VAL A 115 10.52 -3.97 -6.63
N VAL A 116 10.48 -3.32 -5.48
CA VAL A 116 11.34 -3.66 -4.34
C VAL A 116 10.47 -3.84 -3.12
N VAL A 117 10.58 -5.01 -2.51
CA VAL A 117 9.76 -5.39 -1.36
C VAL A 117 10.65 -5.41 -0.12
N PHE A 118 10.17 -4.79 0.95
CA PHE A 118 10.85 -4.76 2.24
C PHE A 118 9.99 -5.44 3.30
N ALA A 119 10.60 -6.34 4.06
CA ALA A 119 10.03 -6.86 5.28
C ALA A 119 10.58 -6.12 6.49
N GLU A 120 9.73 -5.85 7.47
CA GLU A 120 10.16 -5.57 8.84
C GLU A 120 9.68 -6.75 9.68
N GLU A 121 10.62 -7.40 10.37
CA GLU A 121 10.36 -8.65 11.10
C GLU A 121 9.90 -9.75 10.13
N ASP A 122 8.69 -10.26 10.29
CA ASP A 122 8.13 -11.35 9.49
C ASP A 122 7.01 -10.90 8.53
N VAL A 123 6.72 -9.59 8.48
CA VAL A 123 5.68 -9.00 7.62
C VAL A 123 6.23 -8.16 6.48
N LEU A 124 5.49 -8.07 5.37
CA LEU A 124 5.80 -7.12 4.30
C LEU A 124 5.43 -5.71 4.74
N ALA A 125 6.42 -4.91 5.12
CA ALA A 125 6.21 -3.56 5.62
C ALA A 125 6.00 -2.55 4.49
N GLU A 126 6.78 -2.68 3.42
CA GLU A 126 6.82 -1.68 2.36
C GLU A 126 7.04 -2.28 0.97
N VAL A 127 6.53 -1.59 -0.04
CA VAL A 127 6.81 -1.87 -1.45
C VAL A 127 7.11 -0.59 -2.20
N ASP A 128 8.27 -0.54 -2.83
CA ASP A 128 8.62 0.47 -3.83
C ASP A 128 8.28 -0.04 -5.22
N LEU A 129 7.53 0.76 -5.97
CA LEU A 129 7.23 0.55 -7.38
C LEU A 129 7.80 1.71 -8.20
N ARG A 130 8.24 1.40 -9.41
CA ARG A 130 8.49 2.40 -10.45
C ARG A 130 7.57 2.10 -11.63
N VAL A 131 6.63 3.02 -11.89
CA VAL A 131 5.56 2.85 -12.88
C VAL A 131 5.62 4.02 -13.85
N GLY A 132 5.85 3.75 -15.14
CA GLY A 132 6.00 4.81 -16.14
C GLY A 132 7.12 5.81 -15.81
N GLY A 133 8.18 5.35 -15.14
CA GLY A 133 9.28 6.19 -14.65
C GLY A 133 8.97 7.01 -13.40
N GLN A 134 7.75 6.94 -12.85
CA GLN A 134 7.36 7.64 -11.62
C GLN A 134 7.42 6.69 -10.41
N PRO A 135 7.86 7.17 -9.25
CA PRO A 135 7.90 6.35 -8.05
C PRO A 135 6.52 6.23 -7.40
N LEU A 136 6.28 5.12 -6.73
CA LEU A 136 5.14 4.87 -5.88
C LEU A 136 5.60 4.03 -4.69
N HIS A 137 5.39 4.51 -3.47
CA HIS A 137 5.79 3.84 -2.24
C HIS A 137 4.56 3.45 -1.43
N LEU A 138 4.46 2.18 -1.10
CA LEU A 138 3.39 1.59 -0.30
C LEU A 138 3.94 1.24 1.07
N VAL A 139 3.20 1.54 2.13
CA VAL A 139 3.54 1.21 3.51
C VAL A 139 2.32 0.60 4.19
N ALA A 140 2.48 -0.55 4.86
CA ALA A 140 1.48 -1.01 5.83
C ALA A 140 1.49 -0.03 7.02
N GLY A 141 0.38 0.62 7.29
CA GLY A 141 0.31 1.69 8.28
C GLY A 141 -0.99 2.49 8.23
N GLU A 142 -1.19 3.33 9.24
CA GLU A 142 -2.42 4.10 9.42
C GLU A 142 -2.10 5.53 9.87
N LEU A 143 -2.98 6.47 9.54
CA LEU A 143 -3.09 7.77 10.19
C LEU A 143 -4.09 7.66 11.33
N GLU A 144 -3.57 7.59 12.55
CA GLU A 144 -4.40 7.56 13.76
C GLU A 144 -4.84 8.97 14.14
N GLU A 145 -6.15 9.16 14.33
CA GLU A 145 -6.74 10.41 14.81
C GLU A 145 -6.67 10.50 16.34
N CYS A 146 -5.71 11.27 16.85
CA CYS A 146 -5.57 11.59 18.28
C CYS A 146 -6.09 13.01 18.55
N GLY A 147 -7.42 13.17 18.54
CA GLY A 147 -8.07 14.48 18.62
C GLY A 147 -7.67 15.37 17.44
N PRO A 148 -7.11 16.59 17.63
CA PRO A 148 -6.75 17.44 16.50
C PRO A 148 -5.50 16.98 15.76
N ARG A 149 -4.76 15.98 16.26
CA ARG A 149 -3.49 15.53 15.67
C ARG A 149 -3.69 14.24 14.89
N LEU A 150 -2.93 14.13 13.80
CA LEU A 150 -2.76 12.89 13.06
C LEU A 150 -1.38 12.33 13.37
N SER A 151 -1.31 11.04 13.63
CA SER A 151 -0.07 10.31 13.89
C SER A 151 0.11 9.23 12.83
N PHE A 152 1.29 9.15 12.22
CA PHE A 152 1.60 8.08 11.28
C PHE A 152 2.06 6.85 12.05
N VAL A 153 1.31 5.76 11.96
CA VAL A 153 1.59 4.47 12.59
C VAL A 153 2.05 3.49 11.50
N ARG A 154 3.16 2.78 11.73
CA ARG A 154 3.64 1.72 10.83
C ARG A 154 3.05 0.38 11.26
N LEU A 155 2.96 -0.54 10.30
CA LEU A 155 2.48 -1.91 10.47
C LEU A 155 1.07 -1.96 11.07
N ASP A 156 0.19 -1.14 10.50
CA ASP A 156 -1.20 -0.98 10.93
C ASP A 156 -2.20 -1.23 9.79
N GLU A 157 -3.50 -1.12 10.08
CA GLU A 157 -4.61 -1.64 9.28
C GLU A 157 -4.72 -1.11 7.85
N SER A 158 -4.14 0.04 7.53
CA SER A 158 -4.28 0.68 6.22
C SER A 158 -3.06 0.48 5.30
N VAL A 159 -3.26 0.81 4.03
CA VAL A 159 -2.19 0.99 3.04
C VAL A 159 -1.98 2.48 2.86
N LEU A 160 -0.82 2.98 3.28
CA LEU A 160 -0.40 4.36 3.01
C LEU A 160 0.35 4.43 1.68
N VAL A 161 -0.12 5.30 0.79
CA VAL A 161 0.37 5.39 -0.60
C VAL A 161 1.01 6.75 -0.86
N PHE A 162 2.31 6.77 -1.10
CA PHE A 162 3.10 7.98 -1.35
C PHE A 162 3.58 8.03 -2.80
N THR A 163 3.24 9.11 -3.52
CA THR A 163 3.79 9.40 -4.85
C THR A 163 5.14 10.12 -4.79
N ASP A 164 5.50 10.68 -3.63
CA ASP A 164 6.85 11.14 -3.29
C ASP A 164 7.41 10.25 -2.16
N PRO A 165 8.26 9.24 -2.47
CA PRO A 165 8.85 8.38 -1.44
C PRO A 165 9.62 9.16 -0.38
N ALA A 166 10.21 10.31 -0.73
CA ALA A 166 10.92 11.11 0.25
C ALA A 166 9.98 11.75 1.27
N ALA A 167 8.68 11.87 0.98
CA ALA A 167 7.69 12.30 1.96
C ALA A 167 7.49 11.26 3.07
N ALA A 168 7.49 9.96 2.73
CA ALA A 168 7.39 8.88 3.71
C ALA A 168 8.55 8.87 4.71
N GLU A 169 9.74 9.34 4.29
CA GLU A 169 10.90 9.48 5.18
C GLU A 169 10.87 10.75 6.04
N ARG A 170 10.02 11.74 5.70
CA ARG A 170 9.90 13.02 6.42
C ARG A 170 8.73 13.08 7.39
N VAL A 171 7.74 12.21 7.26
CA VAL A 171 6.61 12.18 8.21
C VAL A 171 7.09 11.75 9.59
N ASN A 172 6.40 12.24 10.62
CA ASN A 172 6.70 11.89 11.99
C ASN A 172 5.99 10.59 12.36
N TRP A 173 6.67 9.47 12.17
CA TRP A 173 6.19 8.15 12.59
C TRP A 173 6.12 8.06 14.12
N SER A 174 4.96 7.71 14.67
CA SER A 174 4.77 7.49 16.11
C SER A 174 5.40 6.17 16.56
N THR A 175 5.42 5.17 15.67
CA THR A 175 6.09 3.89 15.85
C THR A 175 7.51 3.93 15.30
N PRO A 176 8.53 3.49 16.05
CA PRO A 176 9.89 3.44 15.56
C PRO A 176 10.01 2.46 14.39
N ARG A 177 10.70 2.88 13.32
CA ARG A 177 11.04 1.99 12.21
C ARG A 177 12.01 0.91 12.70
N ARG A 178 11.66 -0.35 12.49
CA ARG A 178 12.56 -1.47 12.80
C ARG A 178 13.50 -1.70 11.61
N PRO A 179 14.62 -2.43 11.78
CA PRO A 179 15.48 -2.76 10.65
C PRO A 179 14.70 -3.52 9.57
N ARG A 180 14.58 -2.94 8.37
CA ARG A 180 13.95 -3.60 7.23
C ARG A 180 14.96 -4.42 6.42
N VAL A 181 14.51 -5.54 5.88
CA VAL A 181 15.28 -6.42 4.99
C VAL A 181 14.63 -6.39 3.62
N ARG A 182 15.43 -6.20 2.57
CA ARG A 182 14.95 -6.36 1.20
C ARG A 182 14.74 -7.84 0.92
N ILE A 183 13.54 -8.20 0.49
CA ILE A 183 13.22 -9.54 0.06
C ILE A 183 13.61 -9.69 -1.40
N ASP A 184 14.45 -10.68 -1.70
CA ASP A 184 14.73 -11.10 -3.08
C ASP A 184 13.71 -12.20 -3.45
N PRO A 185 12.68 -11.90 -4.27
CA PRO A 185 11.55 -12.81 -4.50
C PRO A 185 11.93 -14.07 -5.29
N TRP A 186 13.06 -14.03 -5.99
CA TRP A 186 13.58 -15.15 -6.77
C TRP A 186 14.98 -15.51 -6.27
N PRO A 187 15.26 -16.77 -5.97
CA PRO A 187 16.61 -17.18 -5.60
C PRO A 187 17.57 -16.78 -6.72
N ARG A 188 18.72 -16.23 -6.35
CA ARG A 188 19.83 -16.03 -7.28
C ARG A 188 20.28 -17.40 -7.78
N THR A 189 19.71 -17.88 -8.88
CA THR A 189 20.27 -19.02 -9.61
C THR A 189 21.61 -18.57 -10.16
N SER A 190 22.68 -18.86 -9.41
CA SER A 190 24.03 -18.83 -9.93
C SER A 190 24.14 -19.92 -10.98
N PHE A 191 24.01 -19.55 -12.26
CA PHE A 191 24.53 -20.38 -13.34
C PHE A 191 26.05 -20.43 -13.15
N ARG A 192 26.55 -21.58 -12.71
CA ARG A 192 27.95 -21.95 -12.84
C ARG A 192 28.15 -22.67 -14.17
#